data_AF-A0A1M6J1W7-F1
#
_entry.id   AF-A0A1M6J1W7-F1
#
_cell.length_a   1.000
_cell.length_b   1.000
_cell.length_c   1.000
_cell.angle_alpha   90.00
_cell.angle_beta   90.00
_cell.angle_gamma   90.00
#
_symmetry.space_group_name_H-M   'P 1'
#
loop_
_entity.id
_entity.type
_entity.pdbx_description
1 polymer ?
#
loop_
_entity_poly.entity_id
_entity_poly.type
_entity_poly.pdbx_seq_one_letter_code
_entity_poly.pdbx_strand_id
1 'polypeptide(L)'
;MPRVPKTLVARFKKAAEQAELFPSFTTNNYYHAYSTFESWLVRNVHPHVNQRAMMIDGGYLTDHGPEHIKRVIQRASDLLGAGDKIALTPYEIFLLLSAIQVHDAGHIEAGRINHEQNAQPLLTHLPVDRAEQSYILQIARAHGGKLADGDKDTIERGLPIKDDFDGIEFHPRFLAALLRFADELADDRSRGARYLFDQGRIPVSSEVYHAYALALYSVAVNSVDHEVKLSFEVEANQVDKLYGKGIGVDAQGSPIIEEVYLLDEIFKRTFKMYQECVYCMRFFPSHLQIKKITVKISVVDDGDRSPVHETIGYQLTERGYPRFADNSVADMCGVDITFEGRVIDGATLKERLDGLKNSTTPAV
;
A
#
# COMPACT_ATOMS: atom_id res chain seq x y z
N MET A 1 -5.01 -14.53 -30.58
CA MET A 1 -5.26 -13.16 -30.08
C MET A 1 -3.95 -12.56 -29.61
N PRO A 2 -3.63 -11.29 -29.93
CA PRO A 2 -2.40 -10.66 -29.43
C PRO A 2 -2.44 -10.61 -27.90
N ARG A 3 -1.35 -11.01 -27.23
CA ARG A 3 -1.23 -10.94 -25.76
C ARG A 3 -1.35 -9.48 -25.33
N VAL A 4 -2.30 -9.18 -24.44
CA VAL A 4 -2.39 -7.87 -23.77
C VAL A 4 -1.10 -7.65 -22.97
N PRO A 5 -0.44 -6.47 -23.10
CA PRO A 5 0.73 -6.16 -22.29
C PRO A 5 0.39 -6.24 -20.81
N LYS A 6 1.25 -6.91 -20.03
CA LYS A 6 0.99 -7.23 -18.62
C LYS A 6 0.99 -6.02 -17.69
N THR A 7 1.69 -4.94 -18.04
CA THR A 7 1.83 -3.75 -17.18
C THR A 7 1.16 -2.53 -17.78
N LEU A 8 0.69 -1.61 -16.92
CA LEU A 8 0.13 -0.32 -17.32
C LEU A 8 1.07 0.49 -18.21
N VAL A 9 2.36 0.54 -17.90
CA VAL A 9 3.36 1.26 -18.73
C VAL A 9 3.45 0.67 -20.14
N ALA A 10 3.45 -0.66 -20.28
CA ALA A 10 3.50 -1.30 -21.58
C ALA A 10 2.19 -1.11 -22.37
N ARG A 11 1.05 -1.09 -21.69
CA ARG A 11 -0.25 -0.74 -22.29
C ARG A 11 -0.25 0.71 -22.77
N PHE A 12 0.26 1.63 -21.94
CA PHE A 12 0.35 3.05 -22.29
C PHE A 12 1.24 3.29 -23.50
N LYS A 13 2.44 2.70 -23.54
CA LYS A 13 3.35 2.80 -24.68
C LYS A 13 2.68 2.42 -26.00
N LYS A 14 1.92 1.33 -26.00
CA LYS A 14 1.17 0.86 -27.18
C LYS A 14 0.01 1.81 -27.52
N ALA A 15 -0.73 2.25 -26.51
CA ALA A 15 -1.90 3.09 -26.71
C ALA A 15 -1.56 4.52 -27.15
N ALA A 16 -0.39 5.03 -26.75
CA ALA A 16 0.11 6.36 -27.13
C ALA A 16 0.42 6.51 -28.64
N GLU A 17 0.39 5.41 -29.40
CA GLU A 17 0.46 5.44 -30.87
C GLU A 17 -0.85 5.97 -31.51
N GLN A 18 -1.95 5.96 -30.76
CA GLN A 18 -3.28 6.47 -31.18
C GLN A 18 -3.50 7.86 -30.59
N ALA A 19 -3.00 8.89 -31.29
CA ALA A 19 -3.03 10.28 -30.84
C ALA A 19 -4.45 10.81 -30.58
N GLU A 20 -5.45 10.24 -31.26
CA GLU A 20 -6.85 10.60 -31.15
C GLU A 20 -7.51 10.26 -29.80
N LEU A 21 -6.83 9.46 -28.98
CA LEU A 21 -7.30 9.05 -27.66
C LEU A 21 -6.77 9.97 -26.54
N PHE A 22 -6.25 11.13 -26.93
CA PHE A 22 -5.68 12.14 -26.04
C PHE A 22 -6.22 13.54 -26.37
N PRO A 23 -6.33 14.45 -25.39
CA PRO A 23 -6.86 15.81 -25.56
C PRO A 23 -6.20 16.59 -26.71
N SER A 24 -4.86 16.64 -26.76
CA SER A 24 -4.14 17.43 -27.77
C SER A 24 -3.78 16.61 -29.01
N PHE A 25 -4.63 16.63 -30.04
CA PHE A 25 -4.46 15.87 -31.29
C PHE A 25 -3.21 16.19 -32.15
N THR A 26 -2.36 17.16 -31.79
CA THR A 26 -1.37 17.71 -32.75
C THR A 26 0.08 17.92 -32.30
N THR A 27 0.46 17.83 -31.01
CA THR A 27 1.85 18.18 -30.61
C THR A 27 2.47 17.42 -29.43
N ASN A 28 1.70 16.87 -28.49
CA ASN A 28 2.26 16.19 -27.32
C ASN A 28 2.20 14.68 -27.47
N ASN A 29 3.36 14.05 -27.68
CA ASN A 29 3.49 12.62 -27.44
C ASN A 29 3.39 12.39 -25.93
N TYR A 30 2.19 12.09 -25.43
CA TYR A 30 1.91 11.88 -23.99
C TYR A 30 2.82 10.82 -23.37
N TYR A 31 3.18 9.78 -24.13
CA TYR A 31 4.15 8.79 -23.66
C TYR A 31 5.54 9.39 -23.50
N HIS A 32 5.99 10.23 -24.43
CA HIS A 32 7.25 10.97 -24.30
C HIS A 32 7.22 11.95 -23.11
N ALA A 33 6.11 12.68 -22.93
CA ALA A 33 5.92 13.58 -21.80
C ALA A 33 6.05 12.83 -20.46
N TYR A 34 5.31 11.73 -20.29
CA TYR A 34 5.41 10.85 -19.14
C TYR A 34 6.82 10.26 -18.96
N SER A 35 7.42 9.70 -20.02
CA SER A 35 8.72 9.04 -19.94
C SER A 35 9.84 10.00 -19.53
N THR A 36 9.77 11.25 -20.01
CA THR A 36 10.71 12.31 -19.65
C THR A 36 10.52 12.72 -18.19
N PHE A 37 9.27 12.87 -17.76
CA PHE A 37 8.92 13.21 -16.39
C PHE A 37 9.32 12.12 -15.39
N GLU A 38 8.97 10.87 -15.65
CA GLU A 38 9.40 9.69 -14.89
C GLU A 38 10.94 9.63 -14.80
N SER A 39 11.64 9.77 -15.92
CA SER A 39 13.10 9.76 -15.95
C SER A 39 13.71 10.87 -15.09
N TRP A 40 13.08 12.05 -15.06
CA TRP A 40 13.52 13.16 -14.23
C TRP A 40 13.27 12.86 -12.74
N LEU A 41 12.09 12.37 -12.36
CA LEU A 41 11.75 12.03 -10.97
C LEU A 41 12.63 10.91 -10.41
N VAL A 42 12.83 9.83 -11.17
CA VAL A 42 13.68 8.69 -10.76
C VAL A 42 15.13 9.12 -10.54
N ARG A 43 15.61 10.16 -11.23
CA ARG A 43 16.98 10.66 -11.07
C ARG A 43 17.13 11.69 -9.96
N ASN A 44 16.14 12.56 -9.77
CA ASN A 44 16.30 13.78 -8.97
C ASN A 44 15.43 13.83 -7.71
N VAL A 45 14.39 13.00 -7.63
CA VAL A 45 13.35 13.08 -6.60
C VAL A 45 13.29 11.75 -5.84
N HIS A 46 12.79 10.68 -6.46
CA HIS A 46 12.49 9.41 -5.77
C HIS A 46 13.62 8.82 -4.93
N PRO A 47 14.90 8.83 -5.36
CA PRO A 47 16.00 8.28 -4.55
C PRO A 47 16.19 9.00 -3.20
N HIS A 48 15.68 10.22 -3.07
CA HIS A 48 15.90 11.09 -1.91
C HIS A 48 14.70 11.14 -0.95
N VAL A 49 13.56 10.53 -1.28
CA VAL A 49 12.32 10.58 -0.47
C VAL A 49 12.58 10.14 0.98
N ASN A 50 13.14 8.94 1.18
CA ASN A 50 13.38 8.39 2.51
C ASN A 50 14.36 9.26 3.32
N GLN A 51 15.46 9.68 2.68
CA GLN A 51 16.51 10.50 3.32
C GLN A 51 15.95 11.85 3.77
N ARG A 52 15.13 12.48 2.92
CA ARG A 52 14.55 13.79 3.19
C ARG A 52 13.50 13.72 4.29
N ALA A 53 12.63 12.70 4.27
CA ALA A 53 11.67 12.46 5.35
C ALA A 53 12.38 12.22 6.70
N MET A 54 13.49 11.45 6.70
CA MET A 54 14.31 11.26 7.89
C MET A 54 14.92 12.57 8.43
N MET A 55 15.39 13.45 7.55
CA MET A 55 16.00 14.73 7.95
C MET A 55 15.01 15.68 8.63
N ILE A 56 13.71 15.59 8.31
CA ILE A 56 12.69 16.50 8.82
C ILE A 56 12.01 15.95 10.07
N ASP A 57 11.62 14.68 10.03
CA ASP A 57 10.80 14.09 11.11
C ASP A 57 11.57 13.10 12.00
N GLY A 58 12.87 12.89 11.74
CA GLY A 58 13.72 11.96 12.49
C GLY A 58 13.36 10.47 12.34
N GLY A 59 12.29 10.14 11.60
CA GLY A 59 11.79 8.79 11.44
C GLY A 59 12.48 8.01 10.32
N TYR A 60 13.11 6.88 10.66
CA TYR A 60 13.64 5.93 9.67
C TYR A 60 12.47 5.19 9.00
N LEU A 61 12.24 5.49 7.72
CA LEU A 61 11.14 4.92 6.94
C LEU A 61 11.49 3.54 6.37
N THR A 62 10.46 2.72 6.17
CA THR A 62 10.49 1.67 5.16
C THR A 62 10.62 2.29 3.76
N ASP A 63 10.99 1.51 2.74
CA ASP A 63 11.32 2.10 1.43
C ASP A 63 10.12 2.80 0.76
N HIS A 64 10.30 4.07 0.35
CA HIS A 64 9.41 4.87 -0.52
C HIS A 64 10.19 5.40 -1.76
N GLY A 65 11.28 4.72 -2.15
CA GLY A 65 12.10 5.08 -3.30
C GLY A 65 11.54 4.61 -4.66
N PRO A 66 12.37 4.59 -5.71
CA PRO A 66 11.93 4.20 -7.07
C PRO A 66 11.31 2.79 -7.17
N GLU A 67 11.76 1.85 -6.34
CA GLU A 67 11.22 0.48 -6.34
C GLU A 67 9.80 0.43 -5.78
N HIS A 68 9.48 1.26 -4.78
CA HIS A 68 8.12 1.42 -4.28
C HIS A 68 7.19 1.93 -5.40
N ILE A 69 7.57 2.98 -6.14
CA ILE A 69 6.78 3.48 -7.28
C ILE A 69 6.52 2.39 -8.32
N LYS A 70 7.54 1.61 -8.69
CA LYS A 70 7.37 0.47 -9.60
C LYS A 70 6.40 -0.57 -9.05
N ARG A 71 6.43 -0.82 -7.74
CA ARG A 71 5.50 -1.73 -7.09
C ARG A 71 4.07 -1.21 -7.13
N VAL A 72 3.83 0.07 -6.86
CA VAL A 72 2.50 0.69 -6.99
C VAL A 72 1.96 0.53 -8.41
N ILE A 73 2.78 0.81 -9.44
CA ILE A 73 2.40 0.59 -10.86
C ILE A 73 2.06 -0.89 -11.12
N GLN A 74 2.84 -1.81 -10.57
CA GLN A 74 2.57 -3.25 -10.71
C GLN A 74 1.25 -3.63 -10.04
N ARG A 75 0.95 -3.13 -8.83
CA ARG A 75 -0.31 -3.41 -8.12
C ARG A 75 -1.53 -2.83 -8.81
N ALA A 76 -1.42 -1.61 -9.33
CA ALA A 76 -2.46 -1.03 -10.17
C ALA A 76 -2.69 -1.88 -11.44
N SER A 77 -1.62 -2.42 -12.02
CA SER A 77 -1.73 -3.36 -13.16
C SER A 77 -2.40 -4.67 -12.77
N ASP A 78 -2.07 -5.23 -11.60
CA ASP A 78 -2.65 -6.48 -11.09
C ASP A 78 -4.15 -6.32 -10.79
N LEU A 79 -4.55 -5.19 -10.20
CA LEU A 79 -5.94 -4.85 -9.88
C LEU A 79 -6.83 -4.71 -11.13
N LEU A 80 -6.28 -4.20 -12.23
CA LEU A 80 -6.98 -4.13 -13.51
C LEU A 80 -7.08 -5.49 -14.22
N GLY A 81 -6.35 -6.50 -13.73
CA GLY A 81 -6.33 -7.85 -14.25
C GLY A 81 -5.71 -8.00 -15.66
N ALA A 82 -5.65 -9.25 -16.10
CA ALA A 82 -5.16 -9.64 -17.44
C ALA A 82 -6.27 -9.67 -18.51
N GLY A 83 -7.47 -9.16 -18.20
CA GLY A 83 -8.61 -9.21 -19.12
C GLY A 83 -8.46 -8.24 -20.31
N ASP A 84 -9.09 -8.59 -21.43
CA ASP A 84 -9.08 -7.81 -22.68
C ASP A 84 -9.97 -6.56 -22.63
N LYS A 85 -10.85 -6.44 -21.62
CA LYS A 85 -11.71 -5.28 -21.44
C LYS A 85 -10.94 -4.18 -20.72
N ILE A 86 -10.56 -3.17 -21.49
CA ILE A 86 -9.90 -1.98 -21.01
C ILE A 86 -10.89 -1.20 -20.13
N ALA A 87 -10.61 -1.13 -18.83
CA ALA A 87 -11.36 -0.27 -17.91
C ALA A 87 -10.87 1.19 -17.92
N LEU A 88 -9.67 1.45 -18.46
CA LEU A 88 -9.04 2.77 -18.49
C LEU A 88 -8.73 3.22 -19.91
N THR A 89 -9.19 4.40 -20.30
CA THR A 89 -8.76 5.02 -21.56
C THR A 89 -7.24 5.28 -21.55
N PRO A 90 -6.59 5.45 -22.71
CA PRO A 90 -5.17 5.80 -22.75
C PRO A 90 -4.84 7.08 -21.99
N TYR A 91 -5.75 8.06 -22.02
CA TYR A 91 -5.64 9.28 -21.25
C TYR A 91 -5.72 9.04 -19.74
N GLU A 92 -6.65 8.20 -19.29
CA GLU A 92 -6.74 7.79 -17.88
C GLU A 92 -5.48 7.05 -17.41
N ILE A 93 -4.86 6.22 -18.26
CA ILE A 93 -3.58 5.58 -17.95
C ILE A 93 -2.47 6.63 -17.79
N PHE A 94 -2.43 7.66 -18.65
CA PHE A 94 -1.48 8.76 -18.51
C PHE A 94 -1.66 9.52 -17.19
N LEU A 95 -2.89 9.90 -16.85
CA LEU A 95 -3.21 10.60 -15.61
C LEU A 95 -2.82 9.76 -14.38
N LEU A 96 -3.21 8.48 -14.37
CA LEU A 96 -2.89 7.55 -13.29
C LEU A 96 -1.39 7.35 -13.10
N LEU A 97 -0.66 7.05 -14.18
CA LEU A 97 0.78 6.84 -14.11
C LEU A 97 1.49 8.12 -13.62
N SER A 98 1.10 9.28 -14.13
CA SER A 98 1.67 10.56 -13.68
C SER A 98 1.35 10.85 -12.21
N ALA A 99 0.15 10.51 -11.73
CA ALA A 99 -0.25 10.66 -10.34
C ALA A 99 0.54 9.71 -9.42
N ILE A 100 0.73 8.45 -9.82
CA ILE A 100 1.57 7.48 -9.09
C ILE A 100 2.99 8.01 -8.92
N GLN A 101 3.56 8.65 -9.94
CA GLN A 101 4.92 9.18 -9.87
C GLN A 101 5.10 10.28 -8.82
N VAL A 102 4.03 11.00 -8.44
CA VAL A 102 4.10 12.15 -7.52
C VAL A 102 3.38 11.96 -6.19
N HIS A 103 2.64 10.86 -6.00
CA HIS A 103 1.76 10.68 -4.82
C HIS A 103 2.51 10.84 -3.49
N ASP A 104 3.68 10.20 -3.38
CA ASP A 104 4.57 10.26 -2.22
C ASP A 104 5.63 11.37 -2.31
N ALA A 105 5.75 12.04 -3.46
CA ALA A 105 6.88 12.91 -3.73
C ALA A 105 6.86 14.20 -2.88
N GLY A 106 5.71 14.56 -2.30
CA GLY A 106 5.63 15.68 -1.35
C GLY A 106 6.35 15.46 -0.03
N HIS A 107 6.80 14.23 0.27
CA HIS A 107 7.76 13.96 1.36
C HIS A 107 9.06 14.78 1.18
N ILE A 108 9.45 15.07 -0.08
CA ILE A 108 10.62 15.90 -0.44
C ILE A 108 10.37 17.39 -0.24
N GLU A 109 9.13 17.83 -0.02
CA GLU A 109 8.82 19.26 0.17
C GLU A 109 8.39 19.63 1.59
N ALA A 110 7.71 18.75 2.34
CA ALA A 110 7.33 19.05 3.75
C ALA A 110 7.59 17.97 4.82
N GLY A 111 8.21 16.82 4.50
CA GLY A 111 8.30 15.68 5.43
C GLY A 111 7.03 14.84 5.37
N ARG A 112 6.69 14.10 6.42
CA ARG A 112 5.56 13.14 6.46
C ARG A 112 4.21 13.83 6.66
N ILE A 113 4.18 14.94 7.42
CA ILE A 113 2.94 15.66 7.74
C ILE A 113 2.45 16.41 6.50
N ASN A 114 1.23 16.13 6.08
CA ASN A 114 0.57 16.72 4.91
C ASN A 114 1.36 16.55 3.59
N HIS A 115 2.18 15.49 3.47
CA HIS A 115 3.02 15.27 2.29
C HIS A 115 2.21 15.21 1.00
N GLU A 116 0.98 14.70 1.06
CA GLU A 116 0.07 14.60 -0.07
C GLU A 116 -0.19 15.98 -0.74
N GLN A 117 -0.07 17.08 0.01
CA GLN A 117 -0.38 18.42 -0.47
C GLN A 117 0.78 19.07 -1.22
N ASN A 118 2.01 18.57 -1.09
CA ASN A 118 3.21 19.31 -1.44
C ASN A 118 3.90 18.87 -2.75
N ALA A 119 3.26 18.02 -3.55
CA ALA A 119 3.80 17.56 -4.82
C ALA A 119 3.66 18.57 -5.99
N GLN A 120 2.92 19.67 -5.80
CA GLN A 120 2.60 20.64 -6.85
C GLN A 120 3.83 21.20 -7.60
N PRO A 121 4.95 21.59 -6.94
CA PRO A 121 6.11 22.13 -7.63
C PRO A 121 6.73 21.14 -8.63
N LEU A 122 6.61 19.84 -8.38
CA LEU A 122 7.22 18.81 -9.23
C LEU A 122 6.52 18.71 -10.58
N LEU A 123 5.22 19.02 -10.63
CA LEU A 123 4.41 18.91 -11.85
C LEU A 123 4.77 19.95 -12.90
N THR A 124 5.53 21.00 -12.56
CA THR A 124 6.05 21.94 -13.57
C THR A 124 7.02 21.29 -14.56
N HIS A 125 7.57 20.11 -14.21
CA HIS A 125 8.43 19.32 -15.10
C HIS A 125 7.67 18.40 -16.06
N LEU A 126 6.34 18.29 -15.92
CA LEU A 126 5.49 17.53 -16.84
C LEU A 126 4.99 18.47 -17.95
N PRO A 127 5.38 18.26 -19.22
CA PRO A 127 5.08 19.18 -20.32
C PRO A 127 3.65 18.96 -20.86
N VAL A 128 2.66 19.29 -20.03
CA VAL A 128 1.22 19.22 -20.33
C VAL A 128 0.51 20.48 -19.83
N ASP A 129 -0.76 20.63 -20.17
CA ASP A 129 -1.54 21.79 -19.74
C ASP A 129 -1.69 21.88 -18.22
N ARG A 130 -1.81 23.11 -17.70
CA ARG A 130 -1.97 23.34 -16.25
C ARG A 130 -3.23 22.67 -15.69
N ALA A 131 -4.28 22.55 -16.51
CA ALA A 131 -5.49 21.82 -16.14
C ALA A 131 -5.18 20.35 -15.86
N GLU A 132 -4.40 19.72 -16.72
CA GLU A 132 -3.98 18.32 -16.57
C GLU A 132 -3.06 18.11 -15.37
N GLN A 133 -2.10 19.02 -15.16
CA GLN A 133 -1.29 19.03 -13.94
C GLN A 133 -2.18 19.09 -12.68
N SER A 134 -3.23 19.92 -12.71
CA SER A 134 -4.20 20.01 -11.61
C SER A 134 -4.97 18.69 -11.41
N TYR A 135 -5.42 18.02 -12.48
CA TYR A 135 -6.09 16.72 -12.37
C TYR A 135 -5.17 15.66 -11.76
N ILE A 136 -3.92 15.58 -12.24
CA ILE A 136 -2.90 14.66 -11.72
C ILE A 136 -2.65 14.92 -10.23
N LEU A 137 -2.52 16.18 -9.83
CA LEU A 137 -2.31 16.57 -8.44
C LEU A 137 -3.50 16.19 -7.54
N GLN A 138 -4.73 16.36 -8.03
CA GLN A 138 -5.95 16.02 -7.29
C GLN A 138 -6.07 14.50 -7.09
N ILE A 139 -5.80 13.71 -8.13
CA ILE A 139 -5.77 12.23 -8.05
C ILE A 139 -4.68 11.79 -7.07
N ALA A 140 -3.47 12.36 -7.19
CA ALA A 140 -2.37 12.07 -6.28
C ALA A 140 -2.71 12.42 -4.83
N ARG A 141 -3.28 13.59 -4.56
CA ARG A 141 -3.67 14.02 -3.19
C ARG A 141 -4.69 13.10 -2.52
N ALA A 142 -5.59 12.52 -3.30
CA ALA A 142 -6.65 11.68 -2.77
C ALA A 142 -6.17 10.30 -2.26
N HIS A 143 -4.92 9.90 -2.55
CA HIS A 143 -4.36 8.65 -2.06
C HIS A 143 -4.27 8.60 -0.52
N GLY A 144 -4.19 9.75 0.15
CA GLY A 144 -4.09 9.85 1.60
C GLY A 144 -4.69 11.15 2.14
N GLY A 145 -4.31 11.50 3.37
CA GLY A 145 -4.63 12.78 3.98
C GLY A 145 -6.08 12.95 4.47
N LYS A 146 -6.47 14.22 4.63
CA LYS A 146 -7.79 14.67 5.08
C LYS A 146 -8.19 15.91 4.30
N LEU A 147 -9.50 16.13 4.18
CA LEU A 147 -10.07 17.38 3.70
C LEU A 147 -9.86 18.51 4.72
N ALA A 148 -10.16 19.74 4.32
CA ALA A 148 -9.98 20.94 5.15
C ALA A 148 -10.77 20.89 6.47
N ASP A 149 -11.89 20.16 6.51
CA ASP A 149 -12.70 19.93 7.71
C ASP A 149 -12.26 18.71 8.54
N GLY A 150 -11.19 18.04 8.13
CA GLY A 150 -10.62 16.87 8.79
C GLY A 150 -11.23 15.52 8.37
N ASP A 151 -12.18 15.50 7.43
CA ASP A 151 -12.76 14.26 6.92
C ASP A 151 -11.74 13.47 6.10
N LYS A 152 -11.78 12.13 6.20
CA LYS A 152 -10.92 11.20 5.49
C LYS A 152 -11.48 10.75 4.13
N ASP A 153 -12.72 11.12 3.79
CA ASP A 153 -13.34 10.80 2.49
C ASP A 153 -12.82 11.71 1.37
N THR A 154 -11.54 11.55 1.04
CA THR A 154 -10.84 12.39 0.05
C THR A 154 -11.21 12.08 -1.40
N ILE A 155 -11.82 10.92 -1.68
CA ILE A 155 -12.24 10.52 -3.03
C ILE A 155 -13.67 10.97 -3.32
N GLU A 156 -14.66 10.61 -2.49
CA GLU A 156 -16.07 10.91 -2.81
C GLU A 156 -16.38 12.39 -2.69
N ARG A 157 -15.88 13.03 -1.63
CA ARG A 157 -16.12 14.46 -1.39
C ARG A 157 -15.10 15.35 -2.10
N GLY A 158 -13.90 14.81 -2.38
CA GLY A 158 -12.79 15.59 -2.95
C GLY A 158 -12.72 15.61 -4.48
N LEU A 159 -13.32 14.64 -5.17
CA LEU A 159 -13.21 14.49 -6.62
C LEU A 159 -14.58 14.37 -7.31
N PRO A 160 -14.72 14.85 -8.56
CA PRO A 160 -15.92 14.60 -9.35
C PRO A 160 -15.99 13.14 -9.81
N ILE A 161 -17.20 12.61 -10.02
CA ILE A 161 -17.42 11.24 -10.50
C ILE A 161 -16.77 11.03 -11.88
N LYS A 162 -16.96 12.03 -12.74
CA LYS A 162 -16.50 12.11 -14.13
C LYS A 162 -16.10 13.55 -14.40
N ASP A 163 -15.12 13.74 -15.27
CA ASP A 163 -14.74 15.04 -15.81
C ASP A 163 -14.38 14.90 -17.30
N ASP A 164 -14.16 16.01 -17.99
CA ASP A 164 -13.83 16.09 -19.41
C ASP A 164 -12.70 17.09 -19.64
N PHE A 165 -11.77 16.74 -20.53
CA PHE A 165 -10.76 17.68 -21.01
C PHE A 165 -10.58 17.53 -22.51
N ASP A 166 -10.89 18.60 -23.25
CA ASP A 166 -10.89 18.67 -24.72
C ASP A 166 -11.72 17.56 -25.39
N GLY A 167 -12.89 17.24 -24.81
CA GLY A 167 -13.78 16.20 -25.31
C GLY A 167 -13.33 14.77 -24.99
N ILE A 168 -12.27 14.59 -24.20
CA ILE A 168 -11.84 13.31 -23.65
C ILE A 168 -12.29 13.20 -22.21
N GLU A 169 -13.19 12.26 -21.99
CA GLU A 169 -13.77 11.93 -20.70
C GLU A 169 -12.84 11.06 -19.84
N PHE A 170 -12.85 11.30 -18.53
CA PHE A 170 -12.11 10.50 -17.54
C PHE A 170 -12.82 10.42 -16.18
N HIS A 171 -12.41 9.46 -15.34
CA HIS A 171 -13.07 9.14 -14.06
C HIS A 171 -12.15 9.34 -12.84
N PRO A 172 -12.01 10.58 -12.32
CA PRO A 172 -11.06 10.88 -11.24
C PRO A 172 -11.20 10.01 -9.99
N ARG A 173 -12.43 9.71 -9.56
CA ARG A 173 -12.67 8.85 -8.38
C ARG A 173 -12.13 7.45 -8.58
N PHE A 174 -12.30 6.87 -9.77
CA PHE A 174 -11.79 5.55 -10.07
C PHE A 174 -10.25 5.54 -10.10
N LEU A 175 -9.63 6.55 -10.72
CA LEU A 175 -8.17 6.68 -10.76
C LEU A 175 -7.57 6.84 -9.36
N ALA A 176 -8.17 7.69 -8.53
CA ALA A 176 -7.73 7.90 -7.15
C ALA A 176 -7.90 6.65 -6.29
N ALA A 177 -9.02 5.95 -6.40
CA ALA A 177 -9.26 4.69 -5.69
C ALA A 177 -8.27 3.60 -6.12
N LEU A 178 -7.96 3.54 -7.42
CA LEU A 178 -6.99 2.60 -7.95
C LEU A 178 -5.58 2.89 -7.46
N LEU A 179 -5.15 4.15 -7.48
CA LEU A 179 -3.86 4.56 -6.92
C LEU A 179 -3.79 4.25 -5.42
N ARG A 180 -4.78 4.70 -4.63
CA ARG A 180 -4.81 4.53 -3.18
C ARG A 180 -4.70 3.07 -2.76
N PHE A 181 -5.48 2.19 -3.39
CA PHE A 181 -5.43 0.77 -3.06
C PHE A 181 -4.18 0.08 -3.62
N ALA A 182 -3.69 0.48 -4.79
CA ALA A 182 -2.43 -0.03 -5.32
C ALA A 182 -1.23 0.31 -4.43
N ASP A 183 -1.23 1.51 -3.83
CA ASP A 183 -0.24 1.93 -2.84
C ASP A 183 -0.31 1.08 -1.56
N GLU A 184 -1.51 0.89 -1.00
CA GLU A 184 -1.68 0.02 0.18
C GLU A 184 -1.21 -1.42 -0.09
N LEU A 185 -1.39 -1.94 -1.32
CA LEU A 185 -0.92 -3.26 -1.74
C LEU A 185 0.56 -3.31 -2.14
N ALA A 186 1.25 -2.16 -2.18
CA ALA A 186 2.67 -2.07 -2.51
C ALA A 186 3.58 -2.39 -1.32
N ASP A 187 3.02 -2.67 -0.14
CA ASP A 187 3.74 -3.29 0.96
C ASP A 187 4.29 -4.67 0.56
N ASP A 188 5.60 -4.88 0.75
CA ASP A 188 6.25 -6.18 0.60
C ASP A 188 7.57 -6.25 1.39
N ARG A 189 8.16 -7.45 1.45
CA ARG A 189 9.44 -7.76 2.12
C ARG A 189 10.59 -6.82 1.76
N SER A 190 10.65 -6.33 0.53
CA SER A 190 11.73 -5.45 0.06
C SER A 190 11.68 -4.04 0.68
N ARG A 191 10.55 -3.64 1.27
CA ARG A 191 10.45 -2.35 1.99
C ARG A 191 11.23 -2.33 3.31
N GLY A 192 11.55 -3.51 3.86
CA GLY A 192 12.30 -3.64 5.11
C GLY A 192 13.82 -3.60 4.91
N ALA A 193 14.53 -2.84 5.75
CA ALA A 193 15.99 -2.78 5.74
C ALA A 193 16.63 -3.97 6.48
N ARG A 194 16.52 -5.18 5.89
CA ARG A 194 16.94 -6.47 6.49
C ARG A 194 18.30 -6.39 7.19
N TYR A 195 19.34 -5.96 6.48
CA TYR A 195 20.69 -5.92 7.04
C TYR A 195 20.77 -5.03 8.30
N LEU A 196 20.15 -3.85 8.30
CA LEU A 196 20.18 -2.96 9.47
C LEU A 196 19.32 -3.50 10.62
N PHE A 197 18.21 -4.16 10.29
CA PHE A 197 17.33 -4.81 11.27
C PHE A 197 18.06 -5.95 11.99
N ASP A 198 18.72 -6.83 11.24
CA ASP A 198 19.47 -7.96 11.80
C ASP A 198 20.67 -7.50 12.65
N GLN A 199 21.22 -6.32 12.37
CA GLN A 199 22.29 -5.70 13.15
C GLN A 199 21.80 -4.88 14.36
N GLY A 200 20.49 -4.81 14.62
CA GLY A 200 19.93 -4.00 15.69
C GLY A 200 20.18 -2.49 15.52
N ARG A 201 20.27 -2.01 14.27
CA ARG A 201 20.58 -0.61 13.91
C ARG A 201 19.38 0.18 13.41
N ILE A 202 18.19 -0.43 13.41
CA ILE A 202 16.94 0.28 13.16
C ILE A 202 16.60 1.09 14.41
N PRO A 203 16.22 2.37 14.28
CA PRO A 203 15.76 3.14 15.42
C PRO A 203 14.57 2.48 16.10
N VAL A 204 14.53 2.50 17.43
CA VAL A 204 13.47 1.87 18.24
C VAL A 204 12.07 2.29 17.78
N SER A 205 11.88 3.56 17.40
CA SER A 205 10.60 4.06 16.88
C SER A 205 10.11 3.42 15.58
N SER A 206 10.97 2.69 14.86
CA SER A 206 10.68 2.13 13.54
C SER A 206 10.76 0.61 13.50
N GLU A 207 11.15 -0.05 14.59
CA GLU A 207 11.44 -1.48 14.60
C GLU A 207 10.28 -2.33 14.10
N VAL A 208 9.06 -2.09 14.62
CA VAL A 208 7.90 -2.92 14.26
C VAL A 208 7.54 -2.78 12.78
N TYR A 209 7.75 -1.61 12.15
CA TYR A 209 7.45 -1.39 10.74
C TYR A 209 8.38 -2.19 9.83
N HIS A 210 9.66 -2.28 10.20
CA HIS A 210 10.63 -3.11 9.49
C HIS A 210 10.37 -4.59 9.75
N ALA A 211 10.04 -4.99 10.98
CA ALA A 211 9.68 -6.37 11.31
C ALA A 211 8.45 -6.83 10.49
N TYR A 212 7.40 -6.00 10.42
CA TYR A 212 6.20 -6.24 9.61
C TYR A 212 6.54 -6.41 8.13
N ALA A 213 7.28 -5.45 7.55
CA ALA A 213 7.66 -5.53 6.14
C ALA A 213 8.43 -6.82 5.86
N LEU A 214 9.46 -7.12 6.66
CA LEU A 214 10.31 -8.30 6.49
C LEU A 214 9.55 -9.63 6.63
N ALA A 215 8.50 -9.67 7.45
CA ALA A 215 7.62 -10.82 7.61
C ALA A 215 6.68 -11.03 6.40
N LEU A 216 6.25 -9.96 5.72
CA LEU A 216 5.33 -10.02 4.57
C LEU A 216 6.03 -10.50 3.29
N TYR A 217 6.07 -11.81 3.09
CA TYR A 217 6.81 -12.40 1.97
C TYR A 217 6.03 -12.44 0.65
N SER A 218 4.70 -12.36 0.68
CA SER A 218 3.88 -12.38 -0.53
C SER A 218 2.61 -11.52 -0.41
N VAL A 219 2.37 -10.72 -1.44
CA VAL A 219 1.10 -10.06 -1.72
C VAL A 219 0.68 -10.45 -3.13
N ALA A 220 -0.41 -11.21 -3.23
CA ALA A 220 -0.95 -11.71 -4.48
C ALA A 220 -2.36 -11.19 -4.72
N VAL A 221 -2.56 -10.43 -5.80
CA VAL A 221 -3.86 -9.98 -6.25
C VAL A 221 -4.41 -11.01 -7.23
N ASN A 222 -5.57 -11.57 -6.91
CA ASN A 222 -6.30 -12.48 -7.77
C ASN A 222 -7.60 -11.82 -8.22
N SER A 223 -7.53 -11.16 -9.36
CA SER A 223 -8.68 -10.45 -9.95
C SER A 223 -9.81 -11.40 -10.40
N VAL A 224 -9.52 -12.68 -10.63
CA VAL A 224 -10.52 -13.68 -11.04
C VAL A 224 -11.37 -14.09 -9.84
N ASP A 225 -10.72 -14.36 -8.71
CA ASP A 225 -11.41 -14.76 -7.47
C ASP A 225 -11.81 -13.55 -6.61
N HIS A 226 -11.63 -12.32 -7.11
CA HIS A 226 -11.91 -11.06 -6.41
C HIS A 226 -11.25 -11.01 -5.02
N GLU A 227 -9.98 -11.40 -4.94
CA GLU A 227 -9.28 -11.66 -3.68
C GLU A 227 -7.86 -11.10 -3.66
N VAL A 228 -7.45 -10.59 -2.50
CA VAL A 228 -6.03 -10.36 -2.18
C VAL A 228 -5.58 -11.43 -1.18
N LYS A 229 -4.43 -12.06 -1.43
CA LYS A 229 -3.80 -13.00 -0.51
C LYS A 229 -2.51 -12.39 0.04
N LEU A 230 -2.44 -12.32 1.37
CA LEU A 230 -1.25 -11.92 2.11
C LEU A 230 -0.66 -13.15 2.78
N SER A 231 0.64 -13.32 2.64
CA SER A 231 1.36 -14.38 3.33
C SER A 231 2.52 -13.81 4.11
N PHE A 232 2.54 -14.15 5.40
CA PHE A 232 3.56 -13.77 6.36
C PHE A 232 4.35 -14.99 6.83
N GLU A 233 5.60 -14.76 7.14
CA GLU A 233 6.52 -15.70 7.77
C GLU A 233 7.12 -14.98 8.97
N VAL A 234 6.92 -15.56 10.16
CA VAL A 234 7.36 -15.02 11.44
C VAL A 234 8.26 -16.06 12.09
N GLU A 235 9.49 -15.69 12.43
CA GLU A 235 10.40 -16.58 13.14
C GLU A 235 9.94 -16.74 14.59
N ALA A 236 10.13 -17.92 15.18
CA ALA A 236 9.70 -18.24 16.53
C ALA A 236 10.26 -17.24 17.57
N ASN A 237 11.51 -16.79 17.41
CA ASN A 237 12.10 -15.76 18.27
C ASN A 237 11.43 -14.37 18.17
N GLN A 238 10.66 -14.10 17.10
CA GLN A 238 9.98 -12.82 16.89
C GLN A 238 8.60 -12.79 17.53
N VAL A 239 8.02 -13.95 17.85
CA VAL A 239 6.70 -14.07 18.48
C VAL A 239 6.72 -13.46 19.87
N ASP A 240 7.75 -13.75 20.65
CA ASP A 240 7.87 -13.31 22.04
C ASP A 240 8.52 -11.93 22.19
N LYS A 241 9.01 -11.37 21.08
CA LYS A 241 9.73 -10.11 21.04
C LYS A 241 8.76 -8.94 20.94
N LEU A 242 8.94 -7.98 21.85
CA LEU A 242 8.37 -6.65 21.73
C LEU A 242 9.24 -5.79 20.81
N TYR A 243 8.59 -5.02 19.95
CA TYR A 243 9.22 -4.08 19.04
C TYR A 243 8.79 -2.67 19.39
N GLY A 244 9.74 -1.73 19.33
CA GLY A 244 9.43 -0.32 19.48
C GLY A 244 8.62 0.22 18.30
N LYS A 245 7.73 1.17 18.62
CA LYS A 245 6.86 1.86 17.68
C LYS A 245 6.70 3.32 18.07
N GLY A 246 7.09 4.22 17.17
CA GLY A 246 6.88 5.65 17.34
C GLY A 246 5.39 5.99 17.20
N ILE A 247 4.80 6.56 18.24
CA ILE A 247 3.37 6.98 18.25
C ILE A 247 3.20 8.50 18.25
N GLY A 248 4.29 9.25 18.22
CA GLY A 248 4.30 10.70 18.20
C GLY A 248 5.62 11.25 18.69
N VAL A 249 5.63 12.55 18.98
CA VAL A 249 6.74 13.23 19.65
C VAL A 249 6.22 13.92 20.91
N ASP A 250 7.05 13.99 21.94
CA ASP A 250 6.74 14.73 23.16
C ASP A 250 6.92 16.24 22.97
N ALA A 251 6.66 17.01 24.03
CA ALA A 251 6.80 18.46 24.01
C ALA A 251 8.25 18.93 23.75
N GLN A 252 9.23 18.04 23.88
CA GLN A 252 10.65 18.29 23.64
C GLN A 252 11.09 17.81 22.25
N GLY A 253 10.18 17.26 21.45
CA GLY A 253 10.45 16.72 20.11
C GLY A 253 11.07 15.33 20.12
N SER A 254 11.09 14.64 21.26
CA SER A 254 11.61 13.27 21.35
C SER A 254 10.53 12.26 20.97
N PRO A 255 10.86 11.17 20.25
CA PRO A 255 9.88 10.14 19.89
C PRO A 255 9.23 9.49 21.12
N ILE A 256 7.90 9.44 21.14
CA ILE A 256 7.14 8.64 22.10
C ILE A 256 7.08 7.21 21.56
N ILE A 257 7.54 6.25 22.35
CA ILE A 257 7.64 4.84 21.98
C ILE A 257 6.56 4.02 22.68
N GLU A 258 5.81 3.25 21.90
CA GLU A 258 4.98 2.14 22.34
C GLU A 258 5.72 0.83 22.04
N GLU A 259 5.59 -0.18 22.91
CA GLU A 259 6.08 -1.52 22.65
C GLU A 259 4.92 -2.42 22.21
N VAL A 260 5.07 -3.12 21.09
CA VAL A 260 4.02 -3.97 20.52
C VAL A 260 4.57 -5.31 20.03
N TYR A 261 3.73 -6.34 20.02
CA TYR A 261 4.06 -7.59 19.34
C TYR A 261 3.91 -7.44 17.82
N LEU A 262 4.74 -8.18 17.08
CA LEU A 262 4.66 -8.22 15.62
C LEU A 262 3.28 -8.72 15.14
N LEU A 263 2.71 -9.71 15.81
CA LEU A 263 1.40 -10.24 15.45
C LEU A 263 0.28 -9.19 15.54
N ASP A 264 0.29 -8.38 16.60
CA ASP A 264 -0.69 -7.32 16.80
C ASP A 264 -0.57 -6.24 15.71
N GLU A 265 0.67 -5.91 15.31
CA GLU A 265 0.89 -5.00 14.18
C GLU A 265 0.41 -5.61 12.86
N ILE A 266 0.62 -6.91 12.64
CA ILE A 266 0.09 -7.60 11.44
C ILE A 266 -1.44 -7.47 11.42
N PHE A 267 -2.14 -7.79 12.51
CA PHE A 267 -3.59 -7.64 12.57
C PHE A 267 -4.05 -6.19 12.33
N LYS A 268 -3.36 -5.21 12.92
CA LYS A 268 -3.68 -3.79 12.72
C LYS A 268 -3.52 -3.38 11.25
N ARG A 269 -2.42 -3.78 10.60
CA ARG A 269 -2.10 -3.40 9.21
C ARG A 269 -3.00 -4.11 8.20
N THR A 270 -3.32 -5.38 8.40
CA THR A 270 -4.25 -6.10 7.49
C THR A 270 -5.69 -5.60 7.63
N PHE A 271 -6.11 -5.21 8.84
CA PHE A 271 -7.41 -4.57 9.04
C PHE A 271 -7.48 -3.19 8.37
N LYS A 272 -6.43 -2.36 8.51
CA LYS A 272 -6.32 -1.10 7.77
C LYS A 272 -6.44 -1.34 6.26
N MET A 273 -5.70 -2.30 5.71
CA MET A 273 -5.77 -2.64 4.29
C MET A 273 -7.19 -3.06 3.87
N TYR A 274 -7.91 -3.79 4.71
CA TYR A 274 -9.31 -4.13 4.47
C TYR A 274 -10.22 -2.90 4.47
N GLN A 275 -10.04 -1.96 5.40
CA GLN A 275 -10.80 -0.70 5.41
C GLN A 275 -10.54 0.11 4.12
N GLU A 276 -9.29 0.19 3.68
CA GLU A 276 -8.91 0.84 2.42
C GLU A 276 -9.52 0.11 1.22
N CYS A 277 -9.54 -1.22 1.23
CA CYS A 277 -10.22 -2.03 0.22
C CYS A 277 -11.72 -1.68 0.16
N VAL A 278 -12.44 -1.76 1.27
CA VAL A 278 -13.88 -1.45 1.33
C VAL A 278 -14.14 -0.02 0.82
N TYR A 279 -13.33 0.94 1.24
CA TYR A 279 -13.45 2.32 0.80
C TYR A 279 -13.24 2.47 -0.71
N CYS A 280 -12.13 1.95 -1.24
CA CYS A 280 -11.76 2.11 -2.65
C CYS A 280 -12.71 1.36 -3.59
N MET A 281 -13.18 0.17 -3.21
CA MET A 281 -14.02 -0.67 -4.07
C MET A 281 -15.39 -0.05 -4.40
N ARG A 282 -15.84 0.96 -3.63
CA ARG A 282 -17.02 1.79 -3.94
C ARG A 282 -16.91 2.50 -5.29
N PHE A 283 -15.68 2.79 -5.74
CA PHE A 283 -15.40 3.52 -6.97
C PHE A 283 -14.88 2.61 -8.09
N PHE A 284 -14.72 1.32 -7.84
CA PHE A 284 -14.31 0.35 -8.85
C PHE A 284 -15.52 -0.17 -9.63
N PRO A 285 -15.38 -0.42 -10.94
CA PRO A 285 -16.33 -1.23 -11.70
C PRO A 285 -16.53 -2.59 -11.02
N SER A 286 -17.77 -3.09 -10.97
CA SER A 286 -18.13 -4.31 -10.25
C SER A 286 -17.29 -5.55 -10.61
N HIS A 287 -16.84 -5.66 -11.86
CA HIS A 287 -16.00 -6.76 -12.34
C HIS A 287 -14.52 -6.67 -11.92
N LEU A 288 -14.10 -5.55 -11.33
CA LEU A 288 -12.75 -5.34 -10.78
C LEU A 288 -12.75 -5.29 -9.25
N GLN A 289 -13.92 -5.33 -8.60
CA GLN A 289 -14.01 -5.17 -7.15
C GLN A 289 -13.37 -6.34 -6.41
N ILE A 290 -12.45 -6.07 -5.49
CA ILE A 290 -11.95 -7.05 -4.52
C ILE A 290 -12.98 -7.19 -3.40
N LYS A 291 -13.30 -8.43 -3.04
CA LYS A 291 -14.34 -8.76 -2.06
C LYS A 291 -13.78 -9.28 -0.75
N LYS A 292 -12.57 -9.82 -0.76
CA LYS A 292 -11.94 -10.42 0.41
C LYS A 292 -10.43 -10.26 0.42
N ILE A 293 -9.89 -10.18 1.64
CA ILE A 293 -8.46 -10.29 1.93
C ILE A 293 -8.26 -11.55 2.77
N THR A 294 -7.48 -12.49 2.24
CA THR A 294 -7.10 -13.72 2.95
C THR A 294 -5.69 -13.58 3.46
N VAL A 295 -5.50 -13.82 4.76
CA VAL A 295 -4.21 -13.71 5.42
C VAL A 295 -3.77 -15.07 5.94
N LYS A 296 -2.51 -15.42 5.68
CA LYS A 296 -1.84 -16.57 6.27
C LYS A 296 -0.56 -16.12 6.96
N ILE A 297 -0.38 -16.48 8.22
CA ILE A 297 0.83 -16.23 9.01
C ILE A 297 1.41 -17.60 9.36
N SER A 298 2.61 -17.89 8.87
CA SER A 298 3.33 -19.13 9.21
C SER A 298 4.40 -18.81 10.26
N VAL A 299 4.38 -19.52 11.39
CA VAL A 299 5.45 -19.45 12.40
C VAL A 299 6.46 -20.55 12.09
N VAL A 300 7.73 -20.18 11.93
CA VAL A 300 8.83 -21.06 11.51
C VAL A 300 9.96 -21.03 12.55
N ASP A 301 10.76 -22.10 12.69
CA ASP A 301 11.99 -21.99 13.51
C ASP A 301 12.97 -21.01 12.88
N ASP A 302 13.79 -20.42 13.74
CA ASP A 302 14.92 -19.56 13.39
C ASP A 302 15.83 -20.24 12.34
N GLY A 303 16.02 -19.59 11.19
CA GLY A 303 16.88 -20.05 10.11
C GLY A 303 16.15 -20.54 8.85
N ASP A 304 16.89 -20.67 7.76
CA ASP A 304 16.35 -20.99 6.44
C ASP A 304 16.17 -22.52 6.30
N ARG A 305 14.91 -22.97 6.10
CA ARG A 305 14.42 -24.38 5.96
C ARG A 305 13.85 -25.08 7.21
N SER A 306 13.29 -24.31 8.13
CA SER A 306 12.63 -24.86 9.31
C SER A 306 11.22 -25.40 9.04
N PRO A 307 10.75 -26.43 9.78
CA PRO A 307 9.35 -26.83 9.73
C PRO A 307 8.43 -25.70 10.22
N VAL A 308 7.21 -25.64 9.69
CA VAL A 308 6.18 -24.72 10.17
C VAL A 308 5.60 -25.30 11.47
N HIS A 309 5.73 -24.57 12.57
CA HIS A 309 5.17 -24.94 13.88
C HIS A 309 3.68 -24.69 13.95
N GLU A 310 3.29 -23.51 13.47
CA GLU A 310 1.94 -23.01 13.62
C GLU A 310 1.56 -22.19 12.41
N THR A 311 0.28 -22.23 12.05
CA THR A 311 -0.29 -21.36 11.03
C THR A 311 -1.53 -20.69 11.59
N ILE A 312 -1.56 -19.37 11.50
CA ILE A 312 -2.73 -18.54 11.79
C ILE A 312 -3.29 -18.08 10.45
N GLY A 313 -4.57 -18.34 10.20
CA GLY A 313 -5.24 -17.96 8.96
C GLY A 313 -6.57 -17.29 9.23
N TYR A 314 -6.85 -16.17 8.56
CA TYR A 314 -8.13 -15.46 8.68
C TYR A 314 -8.52 -14.77 7.37
N GLN A 315 -9.80 -14.41 7.26
CA GLN A 315 -10.37 -13.77 6.08
C GLN A 315 -11.18 -12.54 6.47
N LEU A 316 -10.75 -11.39 5.95
CA LEU A 316 -11.46 -10.11 6.07
C LEU A 316 -12.39 -9.96 4.86
N THR A 317 -13.68 -9.96 5.11
CA THR A 317 -14.76 -9.86 4.13
C THR A 317 -15.98 -9.27 4.80
N GLU A 318 -16.85 -8.60 4.05
CA GLU A 318 -18.16 -8.22 4.59
C GLU A 318 -18.95 -9.50 4.93
N ARG A 319 -19.50 -9.58 6.15
CA ARG A 319 -20.30 -10.73 6.64
C ARG A 319 -21.66 -10.25 7.13
N GLY A 320 -22.73 -10.83 6.60
CA GLY A 320 -24.10 -10.53 7.05
C GLY A 320 -24.54 -9.10 6.77
N TYR A 321 -25.42 -8.56 7.61
CA TYR A 321 -25.86 -7.16 7.53
C TYR A 321 -24.78 -6.23 8.12
N PRO A 322 -24.48 -5.05 7.54
CA PRO A 322 -23.45 -4.15 8.04
C PRO A 322 -23.63 -3.85 9.53
N ARG A 323 -22.62 -4.17 10.34
CA ARG A 323 -22.56 -3.80 11.76
C ARG A 323 -21.55 -2.69 11.91
N PHE A 324 -21.98 -1.53 12.40
CA PHE A 324 -21.11 -0.38 12.63
C PHE A 324 -20.07 -0.58 13.76
N ALA A 325 -20.05 -1.75 14.41
CA ALA A 325 -19.26 -2.00 15.62
C ALA A 325 -17.91 -2.68 15.37
N ASP A 326 -17.68 -3.29 14.19
CA ASP A 326 -16.47 -4.06 13.93
C ASP A 326 -15.29 -3.12 13.65
N ASN A 327 -14.28 -3.09 14.53
CA ASN A 327 -13.16 -2.16 14.47
C ASN A 327 -11.78 -2.86 14.48
N SER A 328 -11.75 -4.19 14.41
CA SER A 328 -10.53 -4.99 14.45
C SER A 328 -10.69 -6.36 13.77
N VAL A 329 -9.56 -7.04 13.52
CA VAL A 329 -9.56 -8.46 13.09
C VAL A 329 -10.27 -9.34 14.11
N ALA A 330 -10.09 -9.08 15.41
CA ALA A 330 -10.73 -9.83 16.48
C ALA A 330 -12.27 -9.72 16.42
N ASP A 331 -12.80 -8.52 16.15
CA ASP A 331 -14.26 -8.32 16.03
C ASP A 331 -14.84 -9.08 14.83
N MET A 332 -14.14 -9.05 13.69
CA MET A 332 -14.60 -9.66 12.44
C MET A 332 -14.40 -11.18 12.38
N CYS A 333 -13.30 -11.65 12.94
CA CYS A 333 -12.76 -12.99 12.73
C CYS A 333 -12.51 -13.75 14.03
N GLY A 334 -12.96 -13.27 15.19
CA GLY A 334 -12.61 -13.83 16.50
C GLY A 334 -12.71 -15.35 16.57
N VAL A 335 -13.77 -15.95 16.01
CA VAL A 335 -13.97 -17.42 15.91
C VAL A 335 -12.93 -18.15 15.06
N ASP A 336 -12.41 -17.49 14.01
CA ASP A 336 -11.41 -18.02 13.09
C ASP A 336 -9.99 -17.94 13.70
N ILE A 337 -9.80 -17.09 14.72
CA ILE A 337 -8.52 -16.86 15.39
C ILE A 337 -8.62 -17.12 16.90
N THR A 338 -9.28 -18.18 17.34
CA THR A 338 -9.30 -18.56 18.77
C THR A 338 -8.36 -19.72 19.12
N PHE A 339 -7.75 -19.66 20.30
CA PHE A 339 -7.08 -20.75 20.98
C PHE A 339 -7.62 -20.88 22.41
N GLU A 340 -8.04 -22.08 22.82
CA GLU A 340 -8.65 -22.35 24.15
C GLU A 340 -9.82 -21.39 24.50
N GLY A 341 -10.58 -20.96 23.49
CA GLY A 341 -11.70 -20.03 23.67
C GLY A 341 -11.32 -18.57 23.86
N ARG A 342 -10.02 -18.21 23.78
CA ARG A 342 -9.51 -16.84 23.75
C ARG A 342 -9.10 -16.47 22.33
N VAL A 343 -9.32 -15.22 21.92
CA VAL A 343 -8.80 -14.69 20.65
C VAL A 343 -7.28 -14.65 20.71
N ILE A 344 -6.63 -15.11 19.65
CA ILE A 344 -5.18 -15.11 19.50
C ILE A 344 -4.72 -13.68 19.26
N ASP A 345 -3.73 -13.26 20.05
CA ASP A 345 -2.94 -12.04 20.01
C ASP A 345 -1.46 -12.39 20.28
N GLY A 346 -0.57 -11.41 20.29
CA GLY A 346 0.86 -11.66 20.54
C GLY A 346 1.14 -12.39 21.86
N ALA A 347 0.44 -12.00 22.93
CA ALA A 347 0.64 -12.57 24.27
C ALA A 347 0.16 -14.03 24.36
N THR A 348 -1.02 -14.33 23.81
CA THR A 348 -1.59 -15.67 23.82
C THR A 348 -0.89 -16.63 22.85
N LEU A 349 -0.37 -16.13 21.72
CA LEU A 349 0.47 -16.95 20.83
C LEU A 349 1.77 -17.37 21.54
N LYS A 350 2.39 -16.46 22.28
CA LYS A 350 3.54 -16.78 23.14
C LYS A 350 3.24 -17.89 24.14
N GLU A 351 2.16 -17.75 24.93
CA GLU A 351 1.72 -18.77 25.89
C GLU A 351 1.58 -20.16 25.24
N ARG A 352 1.01 -20.19 24.02
CA ARG A 352 0.81 -21.41 23.25
C ARG A 352 2.12 -22.06 22.80
N LEU A 353 3.06 -21.28 22.28
CA LEU A 353 4.37 -21.79 21.86
C LEU A 353 5.17 -22.32 23.06
N ASP A 354 5.10 -21.64 24.21
CA ASP A 354 5.73 -22.11 25.45
C ASP A 354 5.11 -23.45 25.92
N GLY A 355 3.79 -23.60 25.83
CA GLY A 355 3.10 -24.86 26.11
C GLY A 355 3.56 -26.02 25.21
N LEU A 356 3.75 -25.76 23.91
CA LEU A 356 4.23 -26.77 22.95
C LEU A 356 5.66 -27.22 23.25
N LYS A 357 6.56 -26.29 23.59
CA LYS A 357 7.95 -26.59 23.99
C LYS A 357 8.00 -27.44 25.27
N ASN A 358 7.13 -27.16 26.24
CA ASN A 358 7.06 -27.93 27.48
C ASN A 358 6.46 -29.34 27.29
N SER A 359 5.56 -29.52 26.32
CA SER A 359 4.95 -30.83 26.02
C SER A 359 5.84 -31.81 25.25
N THR A 360 6.95 -31.33 24.68
CA THR A 360 7.92 -32.12 23.89
C THR A 360 9.15 -32.54 24.69
N THR A 361 9.21 -32.26 26.00
CA THR A 361 10.27 -32.76 26.89
C THR A 361 9.88 -34.18 27.36
N PRO A 362 10.66 -35.24 27.08
CA PRO A 362 10.35 -36.56 27.60
C PRO A 362 10.41 -36.52 29.14
N ALA A 363 9.39 -37.05 29.80
CA ALA A 363 9.46 -37.33 31.22
C ALA A 363 10.68 -38.23 31.48
N VAL A 364 11.61 -37.73 32.30
CA VAL A 364 12.84 -38.44 32.73
C VAL A 364 12.49 -39.63 33.62
#